data_AF-A0A2N5G886-F1
#
_entry.id   AF-A0A2N5G886-F1
#
_cell.length_a   1.000
_cell.length_b   1.000
_cell.length_c   1.000
_cell.angle_alpha   90.00
_cell.angle_beta   90.00
_cell.angle_gamma   90.00
#
_symmetry.space_group_name_H-M   'P 1'
#
loop_
_entity.id
_entity.type
_entity.pdbx_description
1 polymer ?
#
loop_
_entity_poly.entity_id
_entity_poly.type
_entity_poly.pdbx_seq_one_letter_code
_entity_poly.pdbx_strand_id
1 'polypeptide(L)' 'MIRTISSIFLIGTAVYFLFKNRYKLVNSVMRRPVGRRFFVASLMNIPGVKNKMMKTVFSGPARGK' A
#
# COMPACT_ATOMS: atom_id res chain seq x y z
N MET A 1 5.86 -29.14 12.70
CA MET A 1 4.58 -28.83 13.40
C MET A 1 4.61 -27.46 14.07
N ILE A 2 5.54 -27.18 14.99
CA ILE A 2 5.65 -25.85 15.66
C ILE A 2 5.69 -24.66 14.67
N ARG A 3 6.43 -24.77 13.55
CA ARG A 3 6.58 -23.71 12.54
C ARG A 3 5.27 -23.34 11.83
N THR A 4 4.40 -24.32 11.61
CA THR A 4 3.12 -24.11 10.92
C THR A 4 2.14 -23.40 11.84
N ILE A 5 2.10 -23.82 13.11
CA ILE A 5 1.24 -23.23 14.14
C ILE A 5 1.66 -21.78 14.42
N SER A 6 2.96 -21.51 14.57
CA SER A 6 3.45 -20.14 14.80
C SER A 6 3.21 -19.22 13.59
N SER A 7 3.29 -19.74 12.36
CA SER A 7 2.96 -18.98 11.15
C SER A 7 1.47 -18.61 11.10
N ILE A 8 0.57 -19.54 11.41
CA ILE A 8 -0.88 -19.29 11.48
C ILE A 8 -1.20 -18.28 12.57
N PHE A 9 -0.54 -18.38 13.73
CA PHE A 9 -0.72 -17.44 14.83
C PHE A 9 -0.24 -16.03 14.48
N LEU A 10 0.89 -15.91 13.76
CA LEU A 10 1.41 -14.63 13.27
C LEU A 10 0.46 -13.96 12.28
N ILE A 11 -0.11 -14.73 11.36
CA ILE A 11 -1.09 -14.22 10.40
C ILE A 11 -2.37 -13.78 11.14
N GLY A 12 -2.88 -14.61 12.06
CA GLY A 12 -4.07 -14.29 12.84
C GLY A 12 -3.90 -13.04 13.71
N THR A 13 -2.75 -12.88 14.37
CA THR A 13 -2.45 -11.67 15.16
C THR A 13 -2.26 -10.44 14.29
N ALA A 14 -1.60 -10.55 13.14
CA ALA A 14 -1.49 -9.45 12.19
C ALA A 14 -2.86 -8.99 11.68
N VAL A 15 -3.73 -9.93 11.29
CA VAL A 15 -5.10 -9.66 10.84
C VAL A 15 -5.93 -9.04 11.98
N TYR A 16 -5.84 -9.58 13.19
CA TYR A 16 -6.55 -9.03 14.36
C TYR A 16 -6.11 -7.61 14.69
N PHE A 17 -4.80 -7.32 14.59
CA PHE A 17 -4.27 -5.98 14.82
C PHE A 17 -4.74 -4.98 13.75
N LEU A 18 -4.76 -5.40 12.48
CA LEU A 18 -5.32 -4.65 11.36
C LEU A 18 -6.81 -4.34 11.57
N PHE A 19 -7.57 -5.32 12.05
CA PHE A 19 -9.02 -5.19 12.27
C PHE A 19 -9.36 -4.31 13.49
N LYS A 20 -8.64 -4.51 14.60
CA LYS A 20 -8.84 -3.76 15.85
C LYS A 20 -8.46 -2.29 15.70
N ASN A 21 -7.41 -2.00 14.91
CA ASN A 21 -6.98 -0.63 14.64
C ASN A 21 -7.48 -0.10 13.30
N ARG A 22 -8.58 -0.63 12.73
CA ARG A 22 -9.13 -0.21 11.42
C ARG A 22 -8.99 1.29 11.12
N TYR A 23 -9.37 2.15 12.07
CA TYR A 23 -9.29 3.61 11.89
C TYR A 23 -7.95 4.23 12.31
N LYS A 24 -7.28 3.67 13.34
CA LYS A 24 -5.97 4.16 13.79
C LYS A 24 -4.83 3.80 12.84
N LEU A 25 -4.88 2.62 12.21
CA LEU A 25 -3.92 2.18 11.19
C LEU A 25 -4.11 2.98 9.93
N VAL A 26 -5.33 3.13 9.41
CA VAL A 26 -5.58 3.99 8.26
C VAL A 26 -5.11 5.42 8.55
N ASN A 27 -5.45 5.98 9.71
CA ASN A 27 -5.02 7.33 10.06
C ASN A 27 -3.49 7.45 10.29
N SER A 28 -2.82 6.42 10.83
CA SER A 28 -1.37 6.40 11.02
C SER A 28 -0.59 6.15 9.72
N VAL A 29 -1.11 5.29 8.83
CA VAL A 29 -0.64 5.05 7.46
C VAL A 29 -0.81 6.31 6.61
N MET A 30 -1.91 7.05 6.80
CA MET A 30 -2.19 8.27 6.06
C MET A 30 -1.44 9.49 6.63
N ARG A 31 -1.11 9.47 7.94
CA ARG A 31 -0.30 10.51 8.63
C ARG A 31 1.21 10.31 8.47
N ARG A 32 1.69 9.08 8.17
CA ARG A 32 3.12 8.79 7.94
C ARG A 32 3.43 8.58 6.45
N PRO A 33 4.54 9.13 5.92
CA PRO A 33 4.92 8.95 4.52
C PRO A 33 5.18 7.48 4.14
N VAL A 34 5.45 6.62 5.13
CA VAL A 34 5.66 5.18 4.95
C VAL A 34 4.42 4.48 4.37
N GLY A 35 3.22 4.85 4.83
CA GLY A 35 1.99 4.23 4.36
C GLY A 35 1.66 4.59 2.91
N ARG A 36 1.84 5.88 2.56
CA ARG A 36 1.76 6.33 1.16
C ARG A 36 2.77 5.63 0.27
N ARG A 37 4.03 5.49 0.72
CA ARG A 37 5.07 4.82 -0.06
C ARG A 37 4.75 3.35 -0.31
N PHE A 38 4.20 2.64 0.68
CA PHE A 38 3.79 1.25 0.54
C PHE A 38 2.62 1.10 -0.45
N PHE A 39 1.61 1.96 -0.33
CA PHE A 39 0.45 1.95 -1.22
C PHE A 39 0.82 2.30 -2.66
N VAL A 40 1.62 3.36 -2.87
CA VAL A 40 2.12 3.75 -4.19
C VAL A 40 3.05 2.68 -4.76
N ALA A 41 3.93 2.08 -3.96
CA ALA A 41 4.80 0.98 -4.41
C ALA A 41 3.99 -0.23 -4.87
N SER A 42 2.94 -0.62 -4.12
CA SER A 42 2.02 -1.68 -4.53
C SER A 42 1.29 -1.35 -5.83
N LEU A 43 0.80 -0.12 -6.00
CA LEU A 43 0.13 0.31 -7.23
C LEU A 43 1.09 0.42 -8.43
N MET A 44 2.33 0.87 -8.23
CA MET A 44 3.36 0.95 -9.29
C MET A 44 3.89 -0.42 -9.73
N ASN A 45 3.71 -1.47 -8.92
CA ASN A 45 4.05 -2.83 -9.31
C ASN A 45 3.04 -3.45 -10.30
N ILE A 46 1.88 -2.81 -10.49
CA ILE A 46 0.85 -3.23 -11.45
C ILE A 46 1.11 -2.52 -12.78
N PRO A 47 1.46 -3.23 -13.87
CA PRO A 47 1.87 -2.60 -15.14
C PRO A 47 0.80 -1.70 -15.76
N GLY A 48 -0.49 -2.07 -15.65
CA GLY A 48 -1.61 -1.26 -16.17
C GLY A 48 -1.85 0.04 -15.39
N VAL A 49 -1.73 -0.01 -14.06
CA VAL A 49 -1.90 1.18 -13.19
C VAL A 49 -0.67 2.09 -13.30
N LYS A 50 0.52 1.50 -13.33
CA LYS A 50 1.80 2.19 -13.57
C LYS A 50 1.75 2.97 -14.87
N ASN A 51 1.36 2.36 -16.00
CA ASN A 51 1.33 3.06 -17.29
C ASN A 51 0.34 4.22 -17.29
N LYS A 52 -0.82 4.06 -16.64
CA LYS A 52 -1.84 5.12 -16.54
C LYS A 52 -1.36 6.28 -15.66
N MET A 53 -0.74 5.99 -14.51
CA MET A 53 -0.15 7.02 -13.65
C MET A 53 1.04 7.71 -14.31
N MET A 54 1.96 6.97 -14.92
CA MET A 54 3.10 7.57 -15.63
C MET A 54 2.60 8.44 -16.79
N LYS A 55 1.59 7.98 -17.55
CA LYS A 55 0.98 8.83 -18.57
C LYS A 55 0.38 10.08 -17.95
N THR A 56 -0.39 10.01 -16.87
CA THR A 56 -0.98 11.21 -16.23
C THR A 56 0.05 12.18 -15.62
N VAL A 57 1.11 11.67 -14.98
CA VAL A 57 2.13 12.49 -14.31
C VAL A 57 3.13 13.08 -15.31
N PHE A 58 3.49 12.32 -16.35
CA PHE A 58 4.39 12.78 -17.41
C PHE A 58 3.67 13.43 -18.60
N SER A 59 2.34 13.39 -18.67
CA SER A 59 1.52 14.20 -19.61
C SER A 59 1.16 15.57 -19.03
N GLY A 60 2.03 16.14 -18.19
CA GLY A 60 1.96 17.56 -17.86
C GLY A 60 1.81 18.39 -19.13
N PRO A 61 1.11 19.54 -19.06
CA PRO A 61 0.57 20.22 -20.22
C PRO A 61 1.65 20.39 -21.27
N ALA A 62 1.35 19.97 -22.50
CA ALA A 62 2.15 20.32 -23.66
C ALA A 62 2.21 21.85 -23.77
N ARG A 63 3.15 22.45 -23.06
CA ARG A 63 3.61 23.80 -23.31
C ARG A 63 4.55 23.70 -24.50
N GLY A 64 3.95 23.57 -25.68
CA GLY A 64 4.62 23.53 -26.96
C GLY A 64 3.72 24.22 -27.96
N LYS A 65 4.00 25.52 -28.14
CA LYS A 65 3.56 26.47 -29.17
C LYS A 65 2.46 26.04 -30.14
#